data_AF-A0A1I7TT21-F1
#
_entry.id   AF-A0A1I7TT21-F1
#
_cell.length_a   1.000
_cell.length_b   1.000
_cell.length_c   1.000
_cell.angle_alpha   90.00
_cell.angle_beta   90.00
_cell.angle_gamma   90.00
#
_symmetry.space_group_name_H-M   'P 1'
#
loop_
_entity.id
_entity.type
_entity.pdbx_description
1 polymer ?
#
loop_
_entity_poly.entity_id
_entity_poly.type
_entity_poly.pdbx_seq_one_letter_code
_entity_poly.pdbx_strand_id
1 'polypeptide(L)'
;MMNCFQYKIVCQVKQEVLALTNTVQVVTLRNVQNGLYTNSDISNHFIERMKHFQAMLISNHIQPENFDLSQFVTECLRNADIHLNHYINSCASETKGE
;
A
#
# COMPACT_ATOMS: atom_id res chain seq x y z
N MET A 1 3.15 24.51 8.49
CA MET A 1 2.21 24.79 7.38
C MET A 1 2.94 24.51 6.08
N MET A 2 2.40 23.62 5.26
CA MET A 2 3.06 23.11 4.06
C MET A 2 2.83 24.05 2.86
N ASN A 3 3.87 24.30 2.05
CA ASN A 3 3.73 25.11 0.84
C ASN A 3 3.19 24.27 -0.35
N CYS A 4 2.77 24.93 -1.44
CA CYS A 4 2.19 24.25 -2.60
C CYS A 4 3.12 23.20 -3.23
N PHE A 5 4.43 23.45 -3.24
CA PHE A 5 5.42 22.51 -3.79
C PHE A 5 5.54 21.25 -2.93
N GLN A 6 5.62 21.41 -1.61
CA GLN A 6 5.61 20.31 -0.66
C GLN A 6 4.28 19.52 -0.70
N TYR A 7 3.15 20.21 -0.83
CA TYR A 7 1.84 19.57 -0.98
C TYR A 7 1.79 18.68 -2.22
N LYS A 8 2.32 19.17 -3.36
CA LYS A 8 2.43 18.37 -4.59
C LYS A 8 3.23 17.08 -4.37
N ILE A 9 4.35 17.16 -3.65
CA ILE A 9 5.18 15.98 -3.35
C ILE A 9 4.42 14.99 -2.48
N VAL A 10 3.74 15.45 -1.43
CA VAL A 10 2.90 14.57 -0.58
C VAL A 10 1.82 13.88 -1.42
N CYS A 11 1.15 14.58 -2.33
CA CYS A 11 0.17 13.98 -3.23
C CYS A 11 0.78 12.89 -4.10
N GLN A 12 1.96 13.12 -4.67
CA GLN A 12 2.67 12.12 -5.47
C GLN A 12 3.02 10.88 -4.65
N VAL A 13 3.58 11.06 -3.45
CA VAL A 13 3.90 9.96 -2.54
C VAL A 13 2.63 9.17 -2.17
N LYS A 14 1.53 9.85 -1.86
CA LYS A 14 0.25 9.18 -1.56
C LYS A 14 -0.25 8.30 -2.71
N GLN A 15 -0.21 8.82 -3.94
CA GLN A 15 -0.63 8.06 -5.13
C GLN A 15 0.24 6.82 -5.36
N GLU A 16 1.55 6.96 -5.22
CA GLU A 16 2.50 5.86 -5.38
C GLU A 16 2.33 4.77 -4.30
N VAL A 17 2.14 5.17 -3.04
CA VAL A 17 1.87 4.23 -1.93
C VAL A 17 0.57 3.45 -2.19
N LEU A 18 -0.48 4.11 -2.66
CA LEU A 18 -1.74 3.45 -3.03
C LEU A 18 -1.53 2.45 -4.18
N ALA A 19 -0.80 2.84 -5.23
CA ALA A 19 -0.52 1.95 -6.36
C ALA A 19 0.29 0.71 -5.95
N LEU A 20 1.30 0.89 -5.09
CA LEU A 20 2.09 -0.23 -4.54
C LEU A 20 1.23 -1.14 -3.67
N THR A 21 0.38 -0.57 -2.82
CA THR A 21 -0.54 -1.34 -1.97
C THR A 21 -1.49 -2.18 -2.81
N ASN A 22 -2.07 -1.61 -3.87
CA ASN A 22 -2.93 -2.36 -4.80
C ASN A 22 -2.16 -3.49 -5.49
N THR A 23 -0.90 -3.25 -5.87
CA THR A 23 -0.05 -4.28 -6.46
C THR A 23 0.16 -5.45 -5.50
N VAL A 24 0.40 -5.18 -4.21
CA VAL A 24 0.50 -6.20 -3.17
C VAL A 24 -0.80 -7.02 -3.07
N GLN A 25 -1.96 -6.37 -3.10
CA GLN A 25 -3.26 -7.08 -3.06
C GLN A 25 -3.45 -7.99 -4.27
N VAL A 26 -3.19 -7.50 -5.49
CA VAL A 26 -3.36 -8.29 -6.72
C VAL A 26 -2.46 -9.51 -6.72
N VAL A 27 -1.20 -9.36 -6.31
CA VAL A 27 -0.30 -10.52 -6.25
C VAL A 27 -0.71 -11.47 -5.13
N THR A 28 -1.13 -10.96 -3.98
CA THR A 28 -1.65 -11.81 -2.90
C THR A 28 -2.85 -12.64 -3.36
N LEU A 29 -3.80 -12.03 -4.08
CA LEU A 29 -4.93 -12.75 -4.69
C LEU A 29 -4.47 -13.84 -5.65
N ARG A 30 -3.56 -13.50 -6.56
CA ARG A 30 -3.01 -14.46 -7.53
C ARG A 30 -2.31 -15.62 -6.83
N ASN A 31 -1.60 -15.35 -5.76
CA ASN A 31 -0.87 -16.35 -4.98
C ASN A 31 -1.84 -17.27 -4.23
N VAL A 32 -2.89 -16.72 -3.60
CA VAL A 32 -3.98 -17.50 -3.00
C VAL A 32 -4.65 -18.40 -4.03
N GLN A 33 -4.93 -17.90 -5.24
CA GLN A 33 -5.51 -18.69 -6.33
C GLN A 33 -4.60 -19.84 -6.78
N ASN A 34 -3.29 -19.65 -6.75
CA ASN A 34 -2.30 -20.66 -7.17
C ASN A 34 -1.81 -21.56 -6.03
N GLY A 35 -2.33 -21.40 -4.80
CA GLY A 35 -1.87 -22.16 -3.62
C GLY A 35 -0.44 -21.84 -3.17
N LEU A 36 0.12 -20.71 -3.61
CA LEU A 36 1.46 -20.25 -3.27
C LEU A 36 1.38 -19.19 -2.17
N TYR A 37 2.30 -19.23 -1.19
CA TYR A 37 2.29 -18.31 -0.03
C TYR A 37 3.54 -17.42 0.08
N THR A 38 4.45 -17.45 -0.89
CA THR A 38 5.73 -16.72 -0.80
C THR A 38 5.70 -15.39 -1.54
N ASN A 39 5.85 -14.29 -0.78
CA ASN A 39 5.77 -12.90 -1.25
C ASN A 39 7.10 -12.12 -1.14
N SER A 40 8.25 -12.80 -1.02
CA SER A 40 9.52 -12.15 -0.62
C SER A 40 9.97 -11.01 -1.53
N ASP A 41 9.82 -11.17 -2.85
CA ASP A 41 10.32 -10.18 -3.83
C ASP A 41 9.50 -8.88 -3.82
N ILE A 42 8.19 -8.99 -3.56
CA ILE A 42 7.29 -7.84 -3.47
C ILE A 42 7.49 -7.11 -2.15
N SER A 43 7.70 -7.84 -1.05
CA SER A 43 8.02 -7.24 0.24
C SER A 43 9.30 -6.40 0.16
N ASN A 44 10.34 -6.91 -0.51
CA ASN A 44 11.59 -6.18 -0.70
C ASN A 44 11.39 -4.92 -1.57
N HIS A 45 10.69 -5.03 -2.70
CA HIS A 45 10.40 -3.88 -3.55
C HIS A 45 9.61 -2.80 -2.81
N PHE A 46 8.60 -3.21 -2.03
CA PHE A 46 7.79 -2.30 -1.23
C PHE A 46 8.64 -1.53 -0.20
N ILE A 47 9.49 -2.25 0.56
CA ILE A 47 10.38 -1.65 1.54
C ILE A 47 11.32 -0.63 0.90
N GLU A 48 11.95 -0.97 -0.23
CA GLU A 48 12.86 -0.05 -0.93
C GLU A 48 12.14 1.20 -1.44
N ARG A 49 10.90 1.06 -1.93
CA ARG A 49 10.08 2.22 -2.31
C ARG A 49 9.74 3.10 -1.10
N MET A 50 9.40 2.51 0.04
CA MET A 50 9.11 3.29 1.25
C MET A 50 10.33 4.08 1.74
N LYS A 51 11.53 3.47 1.72
CA LYS A 51 12.78 4.19 2.02
C LYS A 51 13.01 5.35 1.07
N HIS A 52 12.78 5.14 -0.23
CA HIS A 52 12.92 6.19 -1.23
C HIS A 52 11.95 7.36 -1.00
N PHE A 53 10.68 7.08 -0.70
CA PHE A 53 9.71 8.15 -0.39
C PHE A 53 10.07 8.87 0.91
N GLN A 54 10.51 8.16 1.94
CA GLN A 54 10.96 8.79 3.18
C GLN A 54 12.12 9.75 2.92
N ALA A 55 13.11 9.34 2.13
CA ALA A 55 14.22 10.20 1.73
C ALA A 55 13.75 11.42 0.93
N MET A 56 12.79 11.24 0.02
CA MET A 56 12.19 12.33 -0.76
C MET A 56 11.47 13.35 0.12
N LEU A 57 10.69 12.90 1.11
CA LEU A 57 9.98 13.77 2.05
C LEU A 57 10.98 14.59 2.90
N ILE A 58 12.00 13.93 3.44
CA ILE A 58 13.07 14.57 4.22
C ILE A 58 13.82 15.62 3.38
N SER A 59 14.23 15.26 2.16
CA SER A 59 14.94 16.17 1.25
C SER A 59 14.14 17.41 0.88
N ASN A 60 12.81 17.35 0.97
CA ASN A 60 11.91 18.46 0.68
C ASN A 60 11.38 19.15 1.94
N HIS A 61 12.01 18.89 3.09
CA HIS A 61 11.68 19.50 4.38
C HIS A 61 10.22 19.27 4.81
N ILE A 62 9.66 18.11 4.44
CA ILE A 62 8.30 17.71 4.82
C ILE A 62 8.40 16.93 6.13
N GLN A 63 8.02 17.58 7.23
CA GLN A 63 8.08 17.00 8.56
C GLN A 63 6.90 16.06 8.84
N PRO A 64 7.05 15.08 9.75
CA PRO A 64 5.99 14.12 10.10
C PRO A 64 4.68 14.79 10.55
N GLU A 65 4.72 15.96 11.19
CA GLU A 65 3.51 16.69 11.61
C GLU A 65 2.69 17.20 10.41
N ASN A 66 3.31 17.34 9.24
CA ASN A 66 2.62 17.68 8.00
C ASN A 66 2.19 16.42 7.23
N PHE A 67 3.00 15.36 7.25
CA PHE A 67 2.69 14.09 6.64
C PHE A 67 3.55 12.96 7.22
N ASP A 68 2.91 11.99 7.87
CA ASP A 68 3.54 10.77 8.35
C ASP A 68 3.34 9.63 7.33
N LEU A 69 4.44 9.26 6.65
CA LEU A 69 4.44 8.17 5.67
C LEU A 69 4.13 6.81 6.32
N SER A 70 4.65 6.55 7.51
CA SER A 70 4.48 5.28 8.21
C SER A 70 3.01 5.06 8.58
N GLN A 71 2.38 6.09 9.14
CA GLN A 71 0.96 6.06 9.47
C GLN A 71 0.11 5.86 8.21
N PHE A 72 0.38 6.62 7.15
CA PHE A 72 -0.37 6.52 5.90
C PHE A 72 -0.25 5.14 5.25
N VAL A 73 0.96 4.58 5.20
CA VAL A 73 1.21 3.23 4.67
C VAL A 73 0.50 2.16 5.49
N THR A 74 0.56 2.26 6.81
CA THR A 74 -0.14 1.34 7.72
C THR A 74 -1.64 1.35 7.47
N GLU A 75 -2.23 2.54 7.32
CA GLU A 75 -3.64 2.69 7.00
C GLU A 75 -4.00 2.09 5.64
N CYS A 76 -3.19 2.33 4.61
CA CYS A 76 -3.39 1.76 3.29
C CYS A 76 -3.36 0.22 3.33
N LEU A 77 -2.36 -0.36 3.98
CA LEU A 77 -2.22 -1.82 4.09
C LEU A 77 -3.38 -2.44 4.89
N ARG A 78 -3.81 -1.81 5.98
CA ARG A 78 -4.96 -2.29 6.78
C ARG A 78 -6.24 -2.27 5.97
N ASN A 79 -6.51 -1.17 5.25
CA ASN A 79 -7.70 -1.08 4.40
C ASN A 79 -7.64 -2.09 3.26
N ALA A 80 -6.46 -2.27 2.66
CA ALA A 80 -6.23 -3.27 1.64
C ALA A 80 -6.52 -4.70 2.12
N ASP A 81 -6.08 -5.05 3.33
CA ASP A 81 -6.37 -6.35 3.94
C ASP A 81 -7.88 -6.54 4.20
N ILE A 82 -8.57 -5.52 4.72
CA ILE A 82 -10.03 -5.55 4.93
C ILE A 82 -10.76 -5.82 3.61
N HIS A 83 -10.42 -5.08 2.54
CA HIS A 83 -11.05 -5.26 1.23
C HIS A 83 -10.73 -6.62 0.61
N LEU A 84 -9.50 -7.10 0.77
CA LEU A 84 -9.07 -8.40 0.28
C LEU A 84 -9.86 -9.54 0.97
N ASN A 85 -9.95 -9.51 2.29
CA ASN A 85 -10.70 -10.48 3.07
C ASN A 85 -12.20 -10.47 2.72
N HIS A 86 -12.78 -9.29 2.55
CA HIS A 86 -14.16 -9.16 2.09
C HIS A 86 -14.38 -9.82 0.72
N TYR A 87 -13.49 -9.57 -0.24
CA TYR A 87 -13.56 -10.16 -1.58
C TYR A 87 -13.44 -11.69 -1.56
N ILE A 88 -12.47 -12.22 -0.81
CA ILE A 88 -12.29 -13.68 -0.66
C ILE A 88 -13.54 -14.33 -0.05
N ASN A 89 -14.12 -13.71 0.98
CA ASN A 89 -15.32 -14.21 1.63
C ASN A 89 -16.55 -14.16 0.72
N SER A 90 -16.72 -13.12 -0.10
CA SER A 90 -17.83 -13.05 -1.06
C SER A 90 -17.75 -14.17 -2.10
N CYS A 91 -16.57 -14.43 -2.67
CA CYS A 91 -16.39 -15.53 -3.63
C CYS A 91 -16.62 -16.92 -2.98
N ALA A 92 -16.22 -17.09 -1.72
CA ALA A 92 -16.47 -18.32 -0.96
C ALA A 92 -17.96 -18.54 -0.63
N SER A 93 -18.74 -17.47 -0.45
CA SER A 93 -20.18 -17.56 -0.24
C SER A 93 -20.94 -17.88 -1.53
N GLU A 94 -20.48 -17.38 -2.68
CA GLU A 94 -21.06 -17.70 -3.99
C GLU A 94 -20.85 -19.16 -4.39
N THR A 95 -19.71 -19.76 -4.00
CA THR A 95 -19.38 -21.17 -4.30
C THR A 95 -20.06 -22.20 -3.39
N LYS A 96 -20.67 -21.77 -2.27
CA LYS A 96 -21.44 -22.65 -1.36
C LYS A 96 -22.96 -22.60 -1.61
N GLY A 97 -23.39 -21.85 -2.63
CA GLY A 97 -24.79 -21.63 -2.99
C GLY A 97 -25.34 -22.53 -4.12
N GLU A 98 -24.62 -23.59 -4.50
CA GLU A 98 -25.10 -24.63 -5.43
C GLU A 98 -25.19 -26.00 -4.75
#